data_AF-A0A7V5LK09-F1
#
_entry.id   AF-A0A7V5LK09-F1
#
_cell.length_a   1.000
_cell.length_b   1.000
_cell.length_c   1.000
_cell.angle_alpha   90.00
_cell.angle_beta   90.00
_cell.angle_gamma   90.00
#
_symmetry.space_group_name_H-M   'P 1'
#
loop_
_entity.id
_entity.type
_entity.pdbx_description
1 polymer ?
#
loop_
_entity_poly.entity_id
_entity_poly.type
_entity_poly.pdbx_seq_one_letter_code
_entity_poly.pdbx_strand_id
1 'polypeptide(L)'
;LEYFKEQLTYKNRHDYRAETVLSLFDRWGVTTGSIEEGNLQIIDELPEEWLDEEHLEKKLKAEQMQLYQMMRYAKLETCRKAFIHEYFGIAHGPHCGACDNCRK
;
A
#
# COMPACT_ATOMS: atom_id res chain seq x y z
N LEU A 1 1.87 -16.80 -18.22
CA LEU A 1 1.19 -16.23 -17.03
C LEU A 1 -0.24 -16.77 -16.85
N GLU A 2 -1.07 -16.78 -17.91
CA GLU A 2 -2.49 -17.18 -17.88
C GLU A 2 -2.77 -18.50 -17.16
N TYR A 3 -2.05 -19.58 -17.53
CA TYR A 3 -2.19 -20.90 -16.90
C TYR A 3 -1.90 -20.89 -15.39
N PHE A 4 -0.88 -20.15 -14.96
CA PHE A 4 -0.51 -20.02 -13.55
C PHE A 4 -1.57 -19.23 -12.76
N LYS A 5 -2.15 -18.18 -13.35
CA LYS A 5 -3.29 -17.48 -12.77
C LYS A 5 -4.50 -18.40 -12.62
N GLU A 6 -4.84 -19.17 -13.66
CA GLU A 6 -5.98 -20.12 -13.60
C GLU A 6 -5.85 -21.14 -12.46
N GLN A 7 -4.62 -21.56 -12.12
CA GLN A 7 -4.38 -22.48 -10.99
C GLN A 7 -4.46 -21.80 -9.62
N LEU A 8 -4.03 -20.54 -9.48
CA LEU A 8 -4.01 -19.83 -8.19
C LEU A 8 -5.31 -19.08 -7.88
N THR A 9 -6.00 -18.59 -8.91
CA THR A 9 -7.16 -17.69 -8.79
C THR A 9 -8.39 -18.30 -9.44
N TYR A 10 -8.58 -19.61 -9.25
CA TYR A 10 -9.73 -20.39 -9.76
C TYR A 10 -11.10 -19.72 -9.55
N LYS A 11 -11.24 -18.90 -8.50
CA LYS A 11 -12.47 -18.16 -8.18
C LYS A 11 -12.58 -16.76 -8.80
N ASN A 12 -11.48 -16.12 -9.22
CA ASN A 12 -11.51 -14.74 -9.72
C ASN A 12 -10.44 -14.51 -10.80
N ARG A 13 -10.88 -14.43 -12.06
CA ARG A 13 -10.02 -14.18 -13.22
C ARG A 13 -9.38 -12.78 -13.24
N HIS A 14 -9.85 -11.82 -12.44
CA HIS A 14 -9.30 -10.47 -12.32
C HIS A 14 -8.49 -10.26 -11.04
N ASP A 15 -7.92 -11.34 -10.51
CA ASP A 15 -7.10 -11.30 -9.30
C ASP A 15 -5.62 -11.11 -9.67
N TYR A 16 -5.07 -9.96 -9.30
CA TYR A 16 -3.71 -9.52 -9.61
C TYR A 16 -2.68 -9.85 -8.52
N ARG A 17 -3.04 -10.70 -7.55
CA ARG A 17 -2.15 -11.02 -6.42
C ARG A 17 -0.87 -11.73 -6.88
N ALA A 18 -0.96 -12.63 -7.86
CA ALA A 18 0.20 -13.35 -8.37
C ALA A 18 1.22 -12.40 -9.00
N GLU A 19 0.75 -11.45 -9.82
CA GLU A 19 1.56 -10.42 -10.46
C GLU A 19 2.16 -9.46 -9.45
N THR A 20 1.40 -9.11 -8.41
CA THR A 20 1.88 -8.27 -7.31
C THR A 20 3.02 -8.97 -6.58
N VAL A 21 2.86 -10.24 -6.22
CA VAL A 21 3.90 -11.03 -5.55
C VAL A 21 5.15 -11.19 -6.42
N LEU A 22 5.00 -11.47 -7.72
CA LEU A 22 6.13 -11.57 -8.64
C LEU A 22 6.87 -10.22 -8.81
N SER A 23 6.13 -9.12 -8.90
CA SER A 23 6.71 -7.77 -8.94
C SER A 23 7.44 -7.43 -7.64
N LEU A 24 6.93 -7.93 -6.50
CA LEU A 24 7.60 -7.80 -5.21
C LEU A 24 8.89 -8.63 -5.17
N PHE A 25 8.88 -9.88 -5.62
CA PHE A 25 10.07 -10.72 -5.66
C PHE A 25 11.16 -10.16 -6.56
N ASP A 26 10.79 -9.65 -7.74
CA ASP A 26 11.72 -8.99 -8.66
C ASP A 26 12.32 -7.72 -8.03
N ARG A 27 11.49 -6.85 -7.45
CA ARG A 27 11.95 -5.61 -6.79
C ARG A 27 12.94 -5.87 -5.64
N TRP A 28 12.77 -6.96 -4.91
CA TRP A 28 13.61 -7.32 -3.78
C TRP A 28 14.74 -8.29 -4.14
N GLY A 29 14.91 -8.62 -5.42
CA GLY A 29 16.00 -9.47 -5.90
C GLY A 29 15.87 -10.94 -5.52
N VAL A 30 14.67 -11.40 -5.13
CA VAL A 30 14.39 -12.79 -4.77
C VAL A 30 14.34 -13.69 -6.01
N THR A 31 13.89 -13.14 -7.13
CA THR A 31 13.78 -13.85 -8.41
C THR A 31 14.50 -13.12 -9.54
N THR A 32 14.90 -13.87 -10.57
CA THR A 32 15.40 -13.33 -11.84
C THR A 32 14.68 -13.98 -13.02
N GLY A 33 14.74 -13.34 -14.18
CA GLY A 33 14.01 -13.76 -15.37
C GLY A 33 12.51 -13.45 -15.31
N SER A 34 11.74 -14.07 -16.18
CA SER A 34 10.30 -13.86 -16.33
C SER A 34 9.56 -15.18 -16.48
N ILE A 35 8.34 -15.24 -15.94
CA ILE A 35 7.44 -16.38 -16.17
C ILE A 35 7.04 -16.46 -17.66
N GLU A 36 6.97 -15.34 -18.35
CA GLU A 36 6.53 -15.29 -19.76
C GLU A 36 7.57 -15.91 -20.70
N GLU A 37 8.84 -15.74 -20.37
CA GLU A 37 9.98 -16.31 -21.11
C GLU A 37 10.32 -17.74 -20.66
N GLY A 38 9.66 -18.24 -19.59
CA GLY A 38 9.91 -19.57 -19.05
C GLY A 38 11.28 -19.75 -18.40
N ASN A 39 11.96 -18.64 -18.07
CA ASN A 39 13.30 -18.62 -17.47
C ASN A 39 13.31 -18.10 -16.03
N LEU A 40 12.14 -18.02 -15.37
CA LEU A 40 12.04 -17.58 -13.97
C LEU A 40 12.87 -18.49 -13.06
N GLN A 41 13.75 -17.88 -12.26
CA GLN A 41 14.57 -18.55 -11.26
C GLN A 41 14.49 -17.83 -9.92
N ILE A 42 14.53 -18.60 -8.83
CA ILE A 42 14.68 -18.08 -7.46
C ILE A 42 16.18 -18.01 -7.19
N ILE A 43 16.66 -16.82 -6.83
CA ILE A 43 18.10 -16.54 -6.65
C ILE A 43 18.46 -16.17 -5.21
N ASP A 44 17.49 -15.74 -4.42
CA ASP A 44 17.69 -15.33 -3.03
C ASP A 44 16.53 -15.78 -2.15
N GLU A 45 16.73 -15.73 -0.84
CA GLU A 45 15.71 -16.02 0.17
C GLU A 45 14.77 -14.81 0.36
N LEU A 46 13.60 -15.06 0.95
CA LEU A 46 12.69 -13.98 1.31
C LEU A 46 13.28 -13.16 2.47
N PRO A 47 13.14 -11.83 2.45
CA PRO A 47 13.55 -10.99 3.59
C PRO A 47 12.89 -11.47 4.89
N GLU A 48 13.65 -11.56 5.98
CA GLU A 48 13.15 -12.00 7.29
C GLU A 48 11.94 -11.16 7.77
N GLU A 49 11.93 -9.86 7.44
CA GLU A 49 10.84 -8.93 7.76
C GLU A 49 9.48 -9.36 7.18
N TRP A 50 9.46 -10.19 6.13
CA TRP A 50 8.24 -10.71 5.52
C TRP A 50 7.78 -12.03 6.13
N LEU A 51 8.60 -12.64 6.98
CA LEU A 51 8.30 -13.85 7.72
C LEU A 51 7.92 -13.54 9.17
N ASP A 52 8.28 -12.35 9.66
CA ASP A 52 7.90 -11.85 10.98
C ASP A 52 6.43 -11.40 11.02
N GLU A 53 5.56 -12.28 11.52
CA GLU A 53 4.13 -12.03 11.67
C GLU A 53 3.84 -10.83 12.58
N GLU A 54 4.59 -10.63 13.66
CA GLU A 54 4.38 -9.49 14.56
C GLU A 54 4.73 -8.17 13.88
N HIS A 55 5.80 -8.14 13.10
CA HIS A 55 6.16 -6.98 12.27
C HIS A 55 5.07 -6.67 11.24
N LEU A 56 4.59 -7.70 10.52
CA LEU A 56 3.54 -7.55 9.51
C LEU A 56 2.23 -7.05 10.11
N GLU A 57 1.81 -7.55 11.27
CA GLU A 57 0.62 -7.07 11.97
C GLU A 57 0.74 -5.60 12.38
N LYS A 58 1.89 -5.19 12.92
CA LYS A 58 2.16 -3.79 13.27
C LYS A 58 2.09 -2.89 12.05
N LYS A 59 2.70 -3.31 10.94
CA LYS A 59 2.66 -2.58 9.67
C LYS A 59 1.23 -2.44 9.14
N LEU A 60 0.48 -3.54 9.09
CA LEU A 60 -0.92 -3.53 8.64
C LEU A 60 -1.77 -2.58 9.47
N LYS A 61 -1.61 -2.60 10.80
CA LYS A 61 -2.34 -1.70 11.70
C LYS A 61 -1.96 -0.23 11.45
N ALA A 62 -0.68 0.07 11.23
CA ALA A 62 -0.24 1.43 10.91
C ALA A 62 -0.84 1.93 9.59
N GLU A 63 -0.85 1.10 8.55
CA GLU A 63 -1.45 1.41 7.24
C GLU A 63 -2.97 1.61 7.33
N GLN A 64 -3.67 0.78 8.11
CA GLN A 64 -5.09 0.95 8.38
C GLN A 64 -5.38 2.29 9.09
N MET A 65 -4.54 2.68 10.03
CA MET A 65 -4.67 3.98 10.70
C MET A 65 -4.40 5.15 9.74
N GLN A 66 -3.42 5.04 8.85
CA GLN A 66 -3.17 6.05 7.80
C GLN A 66 -4.38 6.18 6.86
N LEU A 67 -4.94 5.06 6.40
CA LEU A 67 -6.14 5.04 5.57
C LEU A 67 -7.33 5.69 6.29
N TYR A 68 -7.49 5.41 7.59
CA TYR A 68 -8.50 6.05 8.42
C TYR A 68 -8.33 7.57 8.48
N GLN A 69 -7.09 8.08 8.62
CA GLN A 69 -6.84 9.53 8.59
C GLN A 69 -7.17 10.15 7.23
N MET A 70 -6.88 9.45 6.11
CA MET A 70 -7.29 9.91 4.78
C MET A 70 -8.81 9.98 4.63
N MET A 71 -9.53 9.01 5.19
CA MET A 71 -10.99 8.99 5.18
C MET A 71 -11.58 10.14 6.01
N ARG A 72 -11.00 10.43 7.18
CA ARG A 72 -11.34 11.61 7.99
C ARG A 72 -11.10 12.91 7.23
N TYR A 73 -9.95 13.02 6.56
CA TYR A 73 -9.61 14.18 5.75
C TYR A 73 -10.61 14.39 4.60
N ALA A 74 -10.98 13.32 3.89
CA ALA A 74 -11.93 13.40 2.78
C ALA A 74 -13.30 13.94 3.23
N LYS A 75 -13.79 13.47 4.40
CA LYS A 75 -15.08 13.86 5.00
C LYS A 75 -15.00 15.11 5.89
N LEU A 76 -13.88 15.82 5.88
CA LEU A 76 -13.68 16.96 6.76
C LEU A 76 -14.54 18.15 6.33
N GLU A 77 -15.25 18.76 7.29
CA GLU A 77 -16.01 20.02 7.09
C GLU A 77 -15.28 21.26 7.63
N THR A 78 -14.22 21.08 8.41
CA THR A 78 -13.38 22.15 8.95
C THR A 78 -12.18 22.45 8.03
N CYS A 79 -11.28 23.36 8.44
CA CYS A 79 -10.13 23.74 7.64
C CYS A 79 -9.22 22.53 7.31
N ARG A 80 -9.12 22.21 6.01
CA ARG A 80 -8.27 21.10 5.51
C ARG A 80 -6.79 21.28 5.85
N LYS A 81 -6.29 22.51 5.73
CA LYS A 81 -4.88 22.80 6.02
C LYS A 81 -4.56 22.61 7.50
N ALA A 82 -5.47 22.99 8.40
CA ALA A 82 -5.30 22.77 9.82
C ALA A 82 -5.20 21.26 10.15
N PHE A 83 -6.05 20.43 9.56
CA PHE A 83 -5.99 18.97 9.72
C PHE A 83 -4.67 18.37 9.24
N ILE A 84 -4.18 18.78 8.07
CA ILE A 84 -2.89 18.29 7.54
C ILE A 84 -1.76 18.65 8.49
N HIS A 85 -1.73 19.90 8.97
CA HIS A 85 -0.71 20.36 9.91
C HIS A 85 -0.76 19.58 11.23
N GLU A 86 -1.96 19.34 11.78
CA GLU A 86 -2.15 18.52 12.98
C GLU A 86 -1.63 17.08 12.78
N TYR A 87 -1.96 16.45 11.65
CA TYR A 87 -1.50 15.10 11.31
C TYR A 87 0.03 14.98 11.28
N PHE A 88 0.72 16.01 10.79
CA PHE A 88 2.19 16.06 10.76
C PHE A 88 2.83 16.72 12.00
N GLY A 89 2.06 17.09 13.01
CA GLY A 89 2.58 17.72 14.24
C GLY A 89 3.11 19.14 14.04
N ILE A 90 2.64 19.86 13.03
CA ILE A 90 3.06 21.22 12.68
C ILE A 90 2.08 22.23 13.30
N ALA A 91 2.59 23.27 13.98
CA ALA A 91 1.74 24.33 14.51
C ALA A 91 1.00 25.09 13.39
N HIS A 92 -0.31 25.27 13.54
CA HIS A 92 -1.16 25.98 12.59
C HIS A 92 -2.41 26.53 13.28
N GLY A 93 -2.92 27.67 12.82
CA GLY A 93 -4.18 28.24 13.33
C GLY A 93 -5.41 27.42 12.93
N PRO A 94 -6.59 27.67 13.54
CA PRO A 94 -7.81 26.91 13.24
C PRO A 94 -8.33 27.10 11.80
N HIS A 95 -7.99 28.22 11.15
CA HIS A 95 -8.43 28.55 9.80
C HIS A 95 -7.27 29.07 8.95
N CYS A 96 -7.15 28.57 7.72
CA CYS A 96 -6.11 29.04 6.78
C CYS A 96 -6.60 30.10 5.79
N GLY A 97 -7.91 30.28 5.61
CA GLY A 97 -8.50 31.19 4.61
C GLY A 97 -8.29 30.79 3.14
N ALA A 98 -7.55 29.70 2.87
CA ALA A 98 -7.12 29.34 1.52
C ALA A 98 -7.67 28.01 0.99
N CYS A 99 -8.15 27.10 1.85
CA CYS A 99 -8.76 25.84 1.41
C CYS A 99 -10.24 26.02 1.05
N ASP A 100 -10.78 25.06 0.30
CA ASP A 100 -12.20 24.93 -0.05
C ASP A 100 -13.12 25.12 1.18
N ASN A 101 -12.87 24.42 2.29
CA ASN A 101 -13.71 24.53 3.49
C ASN A 101 -13.65 25.90 4.21
N CYS A 102 -12.64 26.73 3.96
CA CYS A 102 -12.57 28.08 4.52
C CYS A 102 -13.10 29.15 3.56
N ARG A 103 -13.34 28.77 2.30
CA ARG A 103 -13.86 29.65 1.24
C ARG A 103 -15.32 29.37 0.89
N LYS A 104 -15.88 28.28 1.43
CA LYS A 104 -17.33 28.11 1.59
C LYS A 104 -17.88 29.26 2.42
#